data_AF-A0A534J367-F1
#
_entry.id   AF-A0A534J367-F1
#
_cell.length_a   1.000
_cell.length_b   1.000
_cell.length_c   1.000
_cell.angle_alpha   90.00
_cell.angle_beta   90.00
_cell.angle_gamma   90.00
#
_symmetry.space_group_name_H-M   'P 1'
#
loop_
_entity.id
_entity.type
_entity.pdbx_description
1 polymer ?
#
loop_
_entity_poly.entity_id
_entity_poly.type
_entity_poly.pdbx_seq_one_letter_code
_entity_poly.pdbx_strand_id
1 'polypeptide(L)'
;RPVSIVLSRCRGTIIASDNTGCGNGGSILLDGTQEYLSSANSGPVLRLKEIGERLARVSRVIGPAPGSAAGAVSVVLQGSRGPLRVLVIERAEREDDPWSGQLAFPGGRRKREDRTPLDTARRETKEEVGLSLTRNARLFGSLPARAPANRVDWVVVPYLFAIGRTPRLSAGDEVARTFWVNIEELPTTLHRAVIPFGTEDLETPAFEVGGKPLWGFSFRVLCDLFDLVGWPGPSPTKELTGTPPRLRTD
;
A
#
# COMPACT_ATOMS: atom_id res chain seq x y z
N ARG A 1 34.47 -3.66 10.09
CA ARG A 1 33.67 -3.36 11.31
C ARG A 1 32.40 -2.66 10.84
N PRO A 2 31.22 -3.31 10.88
CA PRO A 2 30.01 -2.64 10.44
C PRO A 2 29.52 -1.68 11.52
N VAL A 3 29.09 -0.50 11.09
CA VAL A 3 28.58 0.58 11.93
C VAL A 3 27.09 0.32 12.18
N SER A 4 26.72 0.03 13.42
CA SER A 4 25.33 -0.08 13.85
C SER A 4 24.71 1.31 13.96
N ILE A 5 23.72 1.61 13.11
CA ILE A 5 22.87 2.79 13.27
C ILE A 5 21.82 2.45 14.33
N VAL A 6 22.00 2.98 15.53
CA VAL A 6 21.01 2.95 16.60
C VAL A 6 19.98 4.05 16.33
N LEU A 7 18.76 3.67 15.94
CA LEU A 7 17.63 4.60 15.90
C LEU A 7 17.08 4.77 17.32
N SER A 8 17.35 5.95 17.90
CA SER A 8 16.91 6.38 19.21
C SER A 8 15.38 6.43 19.32
N ARG A 9 14.86 5.86 20.41
CA ARG A 9 13.45 5.95 20.81
C ARG A 9 13.14 7.36 21.32
N CYS A 10 12.31 8.13 20.61
CA CYS A 10 11.58 9.23 21.23
C CYS A 10 10.31 8.65 21.90
N ARG A 11 10.32 8.65 23.24
CA ARG A 11 9.15 8.37 24.10
C ARG A 11 8.21 9.59 24.12
N GLY A 12 6.92 9.32 24.27
CA GLY A 12 5.88 10.26 24.74
C GLY A 12 4.55 9.98 24.02
N THR A 13 3.39 9.81 24.64
CA THR A 13 2.97 9.92 26.04
C THR A 13 1.67 9.13 26.15
N ILE A 14 1.56 8.24 27.14
CA ILE A 14 0.30 7.62 27.57
C ILE A 14 -0.34 8.61 28.55
N ILE A 15 -1.57 9.06 28.28
CA ILE A 15 -2.40 9.71 29.29
C ILE A 15 -3.40 8.65 29.76
N ALA A 16 -3.15 8.10 30.94
CA ALA A 16 -4.15 7.36 31.72
C ALA A 16 -4.83 8.38 32.64
N SER A 17 -6.16 8.42 32.60
CA SER A 17 -7.00 9.26 33.47
C SER A 17 -7.35 8.53 34.77
N ASP A 18 -7.55 9.35 35.80
CA ASP A 18 -7.55 9.02 37.22
C ASP A 18 -8.52 7.95 37.72
N ASN A 19 -8.04 7.24 38.74
CA ASN A 19 -8.79 6.30 39.57
C ASN A 19 -9.06 6.97 40.92
N THR A 20 -10.29 7.41 41.15
CA THR A 20 -10.81 7.75 42.49
C THR A 20 -11.96 6.81 42.81
N GLY A 21 -11.80 6.02 43.85
CA GLY A 21 -12.76 4.99 44.25
C GLY A 21 -13.91 5.45 45.14
N CYS A 22 -14.62 4.42 45.62
CA CYS A 22 -15.60 4.34 46.71
C CYS A 22 -17.10 4.37 46.35
N GLY A 23 -17.77 3.23 46.57
CA GLY A 23 -19.02 3.20 47.36
C GLY A 23 -20.35 2.89 46.64
N ASN A 24 -20.91 1.72 46.98
CA ASN A 24 -22.34 1.39 47.17
C ASN A 24 -23.35 1.38 46.00
N GLY A 25 -23.90 0.17 45.77
CA GLY A 25 -25.33 -0.15 45.90
C GLY A 25 -26.33 0.55 44.97
N GLY A 26 -26.93 -0.20 44.05
CA GLY A 26 -28.14 0.23 43.34
C GLY A 26 -28.51 -0.69 42.19
N SER A 27 -29.41 -1.64 42.44
CA SER A 27 -30.17 -2.34 41.40
C SER A 27 -31.18 -1.38 40.79
N ILE A 28 -31.08 -1.11 39.49
CA ILE A 28 -32.16 -0.48 38.71
C ILE A 28 -32.33 -1.28 37.42
N LEU A 29 -33.46 -1.98 37.34
CA LEU A 29 -34.02 -2.49 36.09
C LEU A 29 -34.44 -1.29 35.23
N LEU A 30 -33.96 -1.23 33.99
CA LEU A 30 -34.54 -0.38 32.96
C LEU A 30 -34.96 -1.27 31.78
N ASP A 31 -36.26 -1.54 31.74
CA ASP A 31 -37.02 -1.77 30.52
C ASP A 31 -36.98 -0.46 29.70
N GLY A 32 -36.78 -0.55 28.39
CA GLY A 32 -36.57 0.64 27.56
C GLY A 32 -36.06 0.32 26.16
N THR A 33 -36.99 -0.13 25.30
CA THR A 33 -37.11 0.29 23.90
C THR A 33 -35.81 0.65 23.14
N GLN A 34 -35.30 -0.36 22.44
CA GLN A 34 -34.96 -0.34 21.01
C GLN A 34 -35.05 1.02 20.26
N GLU A 35 -34.18 1.97 20.61
CA GLU A 35 -33.77 3.09 19.75
C GLU A 35 -32.24 3.11 19.67
N TYR A 36 -31.68 2.07 19.03
CA TYR A 36 -30.26 1.95 18.73
C TYR A 36 -30.03 1.90 17.22
N LEU A 37 -30.71 2.76 16.46
CA LEU A 37 -30.52 2.89 15.02
C LEU A 37 -30.70 4.35 14.60
N SER A 38 -29.61 5.13 14.62
CA SER A 38 -29.28 6.16 13.63
C SER A 38 -28.21 7.14 14.11
N SER A 39 -27.00 6.64 14.34
CA SER A 39 -25.83 7.44 14.01
C SER A 39 -24.83 6.49 13.37
N ALA A 40 -24.56 6.72 12.08
CA ALA A 40 -23.59 5.95 11.31
C ALA A 40 -22.22 6.16 11.94
N ASN A 41 -21.87 5.30 12.89
CA ASN A 41 -20.56 5.23 13.51
C ASN A 41 -19.61 4.59 12.48
N SER A 42 -19.31 5.37 11.44
CA SER A 42 -18.28 5.00 10.47
C SER A 42 -16.97 5.03 11.25
N GLY A 43 -16.26 3.91 11.30
CA GLY A 43 -14.95 3.81 11.94
C GLY A 43 -13.95 4.85 11.38
N PRO A 44 -12.66 4.79 11.77
CA PRO A 44 -11.66 5.63 11.13
C PRO A 44 -11.74 5.45 9.61
N VAL A 45 -11.65 6.54 8.82
CA VAL A 45 -11.68 6.51 7.36
C VAL A 45 -10.42 7.20 6.85
N LEU A 46 -9.72 6.61 5.89
CA LEU A 46 -8.54 7.24 5.31
C LEU A 46 -8.95 8.44 4.47
N ARG A 47 -8.19 9.54 4.61
CA ARG A 47 -8.43 10.78 3.88
C ARG A 47 -7.23 11.13 3.01
N LEU A 48 -7.48 11.42 1.73
CA LEU A 48 -6.44 11.87 0.79
C LEU A 48 -5.67 13.10 1.31
N LYS A 49 -6.36 14.02 1.98
CA LYS A 49 -5.73 15.21 2.57
C LYS A 49 -4.67 14.82 3.61
N GLU A 50 -4.99 13.91 4.52
CA GLU A 50 -4.07 13.45 5.55
C GLU A 50 -2.87 12.70 4.95
N ILE A 51 -3.11 11.80 3.98
CA ILE A 51 -2.05 11.10 3.26
C ILE A 51 -1.09 12.11 2.63
N GLY A 52 -1.60 13.11 1.91
CA GLY A 52 -0.79 14.13 1.28
C GLY A 52 0.01 14.98 2.27
N GLU A 53 -0.59 15.39 3.39
CA GLU A 53 0.08 16.17 4.44
C GLU A 53 1.20 15.38 5.14
N ARG A 54 0.95 14.10 5.47
CA ARG A 54 1.95 13.24 6.09
C ARG A 54 3.07 12.90 5.12
N LEU A 55 2.76 12.59 3.87
CA LEU A 55 3.77 12.32 2.84
C LEU A 55 4.68 13.54 2.63
N ALA A 56 4.11 14.74 2.55
CA ALA A 56 4.88 15.97 2.41
C ALA A 56 5.85 16.20 3.59
N ARG A 57 5.48 15.80 4.82
CA ARG A 57 6.40 15.86 5.98
C ARG A 57 7.53 14.85 5.84
N VAL A 58 7.22 13.61 5.48
CA VAL A 58 8.24 12.56 5.29
C VAL A 58 9.20 12.94 4.16
N SER A 59 8.70 13.41 3.01
CA SER A 59 9.52 13.83 1.87
C SER A 59 10.53 14.94 2.20
N ARG A 60 10.23 15.82 3.17
CA ARG A 60 11.21 16.83 3.63
C ARG A 60 12.38 16.24 4.40
N VAL A 61 12.18 15.08 5.02
CA VAL A 61 13.21 14.38 5.81
C VAL A 61 14.03 13.45 4.92
N ILE A 62 13.38 12.67 4.06
CA ILE A 62 14.04 11.67 3.22
C ILE A 62 14.64 12.25 1.93
N GLY A 63 14.21 13.45 1.53
CA GLY A 63 14.64 14.09 0.28
C GLY A 63 13.90 13.59 -0.96
N PRO A 64 14.31 14.03 -2.15
CA PRO A 64 13.68 13.65 -3.41
C PRO A 64 13.94 12.17 -3.75
N ALA A 65 13.05 11.59 -4.55
CA ALA A 65 13.25 10.26 -5.10
C ALA A 65 14.57 10.17 -5.91
N PRO A 66 15.29 9.03 -5.85
CA PRO A 66 16.55 8.87 -6.56
C PRO A 66 16.33 8.94 -8.08
N GLY A 67 16.95 9.94 -8.71
CA GLY A 67 16.86 10.15 -10.15
C GLY A 67 17.46 9.00 -10.99
N SER A 68 18.26 8.13 -10.38
CA SER A 68 18.87 6.94 -11.01
C SER A 68 18.03 5.67 -10.88
N ALA A 69 16.81 5.74 -10.32
CA ALA A 69 15.97 4.56 -10.14
C ALA A 69 15.73 3.80 -11.46
N ALA A 70 15.76 2.48 -11.37
CA ALA A 70 15.61 1.56 -12.50
C ALA A 70 14.16 1.42 -12.97
N GLY A 71 13.19 1.78 -12.12
CA GLY A 71 11.77 1.77 -12.46
C GLY A 71 10.92 2.62 -11.52
N ALA A 72 9.64 2.72 -11.82
CA ALA A 72 8.68 3.42 -10.99
C ALA A 72 7.29 2.82 -11.12
N VAL A 73 6.49 2.97 -10.06
CA VAL A 73 5.08 2.54 -10.01
C VAL A 73 4.19 3.67 -9.53
N SER A 74 2.91 3.58 -9.89
CA SER A 74 1.87 4.55 -9.57
C SER A 74 0.89 3.97 -8.54
N VAL A 75 0.97 4.44 -7.31
CA VAL A 75 -0.04 4.21 -6.28
C VAL A 75 -1.15 5.24 -6.48
N VAL A 76 -2.16 4.88 -7.26
CA VAL A 76 -3.28 5.79 -7.60
C VAL A 76 -4.41 5.60 -6.60
N LEU A 77 -4.63 6.63 -5.79
CA LEU A 77 -5.66 6.68 -4.77
C LEU A 77 -6.88 7.45 -5.28
N GLN A 78 -8.06 6.83 -5.18
CA GLN A 78 -9.33 7.39 -5.59
C GLN A 78 -10.26 7.50 -4.39
N GLY A 79 -10.81 8.69 -4.16
CA GLY A 79 -11.76 8.90 -3.08
C GLY A 79 -11.98 10.39 -2.79
N SER A 80 -13.08 10.73 -2.14
CA SER A 80 -13.32 12.10 -1.68
C SER A 80 -14.25 12.14 -0.47
N ARG A 81 -15.34 11.37 -0.51
CA ARG A 81 -16.35 11.29 0.57
C ARG A 81 -16.67 9.87 1.06
N GLY A 82 -16.22 8.84 0.35
CA GLY A 82 -16.37 7.42 0.72
C GLY A 82 -15.03 6.75 1.04
N PRO A 83 -15.01 5.40 1.14
CA PRO A 83 -13.79 4.65 1.38
C PRO A 83 -12.77 4.91 0.29
N LEU A 84 -11.51 4.95 0.69
CA LEU A 84 -10.41 5.24 -0.20
C LEU A 84 -10.07 3.98 -1.00
N ARG A 85 -9.98 4.10 -2.33
CA ARG A 85 -9.66 2.97 -3.21
C ARG A 85 -8.31 3.14 -3.85
N VAL A 86 -7.60 2.04 -4.07
CA VAL A 86 -6.32 2.00 -4.79
C VAL A 86 -6.47 1.23 -6.09
N LEU A 87 -5.84 1.72 -7.15
CA LEU A 87 -5.77 1.01 -8.43
C LEU A 87 -4.76 -0.12 -8.37
N VAL A 88 -5.20 -1.33 -8.67
CA VAL A 88 -4.35 -2.52 -8.87
C VAL A 88 -4.60 -3.07 -10.26
N ILE A 89 -3.55 -3.56 -10.92
CA ILE A 89 -3.63 -4.28 -12.18
C ILE A 89 -3.29 -5.75 -11.98
N GLU A 90 -3.85 -6.58 -12.83
CA GLU A 90 -3.38 -7.93 -13.06
C GLU A 90 -2.68 -7.97 -14.40
N ARG A 91 -1.42 -8.40 -14.36
CA ARG A 91 -0.59 -8.55 -15.55
C ARG A 91 -1.18 -9.63 -16.45
N ALA A 92 -1.15 -9.42 -17.76
CA ALA A 92 -1.47 -10.45 -18.73
C ALA A 92 -0.57 -11.67 -18.54
N GLU A 93 -1.06 -12.85 -18.90
CA GLU A 93 -0.25 -14.07 -18.87
C GLU A 93 0.58 -14.16 -20.16
N ARG A 94 1.90 -14.27 -19.99
CA ARG A 94 2.89 -14.46 -21.06
C ARG A 94 3.89 -15.52 -20.63
N GLU A 95 4.21 -16.47 -21.52
CA GLU A 95 5.10 -17.59 -21.22
C GLU A 95 6.53 -17.15 -20.85
N ASP A 96 6.96 -15.97 -21.31
CA ASP A 96 8.30 -15.42 -21.14
C ASP A 96 8.41 -14.36 -20.01
N ASP A 97 7.34 -14.11 -19.27
CA ASP A 97 7.33 -13.16 -18.14
C ASP A 97 7.17 -13.89 -16.79
N PRO A 98 8.20 -13.89 -15.91
CA PRO A 98 8.10 -14.52 -14.59
C PRO A 98 7.09 -13.83 -13.65
N TRP A 99 6.57 -12.65 -14.03
CA TRP A 99 5.56 -11.91 -13.29
C TRP A 99 4.17 -12.00 -13.93
N SER A 100 3.99 -12.87 -14.92
CA SER A 100 2.72 -13.14 -15.58
C SER A 100 1.60 -13.45 -14.61
N GLY A 101 0.42 -12.86 -14.86
CA GLY A 101 -0.78 -13.11 -14.06
C GLY A 101 -0.75 -12.54 -12.63
N GLN A 102 0.35 -11.90 -12.21
CA GLN A 102 0.50 -11.33 -10.87
C GLN A 102 -0.17 -9.97 -10.73
N LEU A 103 -0.54 -9.65 -9.50
CA LEU A 103 -1.12 -8.36 -9.14
C LEU A 103 -0.03 -7.31 -8.85
N ALA A 104 -0.19 -6.11 -9.40
CA ALA A 104 0.77 -5.03 -9.25
C ALA A 104 0.11 -3.64 -9.25
N PHE A 105 0.89 -2.63 -8.91
CA PHE A 105 0.57 -1.26 -9.28
C PHE A 105 0.97 -1.02 -10.75
N PRO A 106 0.25 -0.15 -11.49
CA PRO A 106 0.71 0.28 -12.80
C PRO A 106 2.12 0.85 -12.73
N GLY A 107 3.00 0.48 -13.65
CA GLY A 107 4.41 0.86 -13.57
C GLY A 107 5.33 -0.14 -14.25
N GLY A 108 6.62 0.20 -14.25
CA GLY A 108 7.57 -0.58 -15.02
C GLY A 108 8.98 -0.04 -15.00
N ARG A 109 9.77 -0.57 -15.94
CA ARG A 109 11.17 -0.23 -16.11
C ARG A 109 11.30 1.16 -16.73
N ARG A 110 12.27 1.93 -16.24
CA ARG A 110 12.66 3.19 -16.83
C ARG A 110 13.23 2.97 -18.24
N LYS A 111 12.67 3.67 -19.23
CA LYS A 111 13.20 3.73 -20.60
C LYS A 111 14.19 4.90 -20.74
N ARG A 112 15.06 4.85 -21.76
CA ARG A 112 16.08 5.88 -22.01
C ARG A 112 15.46 7.27 -22.27
N GLU A 113 14.25 7.30 -22.82
CA GLU A 113 13.47 8.50 -23.10
C GLU A 113 12.83 9.13 -21.85
N ASP A 114 12.70 8.37 -20.76
CA ASP A 114 12.14 8.86 -19.50
C ASP A 114 13.18 9.74 -18.78
N ARG A 115 12.91 11.06 -18.76
CA ARG A 115 13.81 12.05 -18.13
C ARG A 115 13.91 11.84 -16.63
N THR A 116 12.82 11.40 -16.00
CA THR A 116 12.74 11.13 -14.56
C THR A 116 11.98 9.83 -14.28
N PRO A 117 12.15 9.21 -13.09
CA PRO A 117 11.32 8.08 -12.68
C PRO A 117 9.82 8.42 -12.63
N LEU A 118 9.46 9.68 -12.37
CA LEU A 118 8.07 10.14 -12.44
C LEU A 118 7.51 10.06 -13.86
N ASP A 119 8.33 10.34 -14.87
CA ASP A 119 7.93 10.21 -16.28
C ASP A 119 7.68 8.74 -16.64
N THR A 120 8.50 7.82 -16.12
CA THR A 120 8.26 6.37 -16.22
C THR A 120 6.89 6.00 -15.65
N ALA A 121 6.61 6.37 -14.39
CA ALA A 121 5.32 6.05 -13.76
C ALA A 121 4.12 6.58 -14.58
N ARG A 122 4.23 7.80 -15.11
CA ARG A 122 3.20 8.44 -15.95
C ARG A 122 3.01 7.73 -17.30
N ARG A 123 4.10 7.38 -17.97
CA ARG A 123 4.08 6.67 -19.25
C ARG A 123 3.45 5.29 -19.08
N GLU A 124 3.97 4.49 -18.16
CA GLU A 124 3.49 3.13 -17.89
C GLU A 124 2.00 3.13 -17.51
N THR A 125 1.57 4.01 -16.60
CA THR A 125 0.15 4.08 -16.22
C THR A 125 -0.75 4.47 -17.41
N LYS A 126 -0.25 5.28 -18.35
CA LYS A 126 -1.01 5.60 -19.55
C LYS A 126 -1.07 4.42 -20.51
N GLU A 127 0.04 3.70 -20.70
CA GLU A 127 0.15 2.52 -21.58
C GLU A 127 -0.70 1.36 -21.07
N GLU A 128 -0.64 1.06 -19.77
CA GLU A 128 -1.26 -0.11 -19.15
C GLU A 128 -2.77 0.05 -18.89
N VAL A 129 -3.24 1.25 -18.52
CA VAL A 129 -4.63 1.45 -18.10
C VAL A 129 -5.32 2.67 -18.73
N GLY A 130 -4.67 3.33 -19.70
CA GLY A 130 -5.22 4.49 -20.41
C GLY A 130 -5.33 5.76 -19.54
N LEU A 131 -4.85 5.73 -18.30
CA LEU A 131 -5.01 6.82 -17.34
C LEU A 131 -3.89 7.86 -17.47
N SER A 132 -4.22 9.03 -18.01
CA SER A 132 -3.30 10.16 -18.01
C SER A 132 -3.21 10.80 -16.61
N LEU A 133 -2.17 10.45 -15.86
CA LEU A 133 -1.92 11.01 -14.52
C LEU A 133 -1.64 12.52 -14.54
N THR A 134 -0.99 13.04 -15.58
CA THR A 134 -0.71 14.48 -15.72
C THR A 134 -1.99 15.31 -15.82
N ARG A 135 -3.05 14.78 -16.45
CA ARG A 135 -4.31 15.50 -16.65
C ARG A 135 -5.33 15.25 -15.54
N ASN A 136 -5.34 14.04 -15.00
CA ASN A 136 -6.45 13.57 -14.16
C ASN A 136 -6.08 13.41 -12.69
N ALA A 137 -4.80 13.51 -12.33
CA ALA A 137 -4.32 13.20 -11.00
C ALA A 137 -3.46 14.32 -10.40
N ARG A 138 -3.61 14.50 -9.09
CA ARG A 138 -2.70 15.29 -8.28
C ARG A 138 -1.59 14.40 -7.75
N LEU A 139 -0.34 14.75 -8.02
CA LEU A 139 0.81 14.11 -7.39
C LEU A 139 0.93 14.58 -5.93
N PHE A 140 1.05 13.64 -4.99
CA PHE A 140 1.38 13.95 -3.60
C PHE A 140 2.88 13.87 -3.33
N GLY A 141 3.60 12.96 -4.00
CA GLY A 141 5.02 12.71 -3.78
C GLY A 141 5.34 11.24 -4.03
N SER A 142 6.43 10.76 -3.43
CA SER A 142 6.80 9.34 -3.47
C SER A 142 6.97 8.78 -2.06
N LEU A 143 6.58 7.53 -1.86
CA LEU A 143 7.06 6.74 -0.72
C LEU A 143 8.56 6.43 -0.91
N PRO A 144 9.28 6.00 0.15
CA PRO A 144 10.68 5.62 0.04
C PRO A 144 10.93 4.61 -1.09
N ALA A 145 11.99 4.84 -1.86
CA ALA A 145 12.38 3.93 -2.93
C ALA A 145 12.83 2.58 -2.34
N ARG A 146 12.49 1.48 -3.01
CA ARG A 146 12.83 0.13 -2.57
C ARG A 146 13.36 -0.69 -3.72
N ALA A 147 14.26 -1.62 -3.43
CA ALA A 147 14.60 -2.69 -4.35
C ALA A 147 13.69 -3.91 -4.11
N PRO A 148 13.24 -4.62 -5.17
CA PRO A 148 12.67 -5.96 -5.03
C PRO A 148 13.62 -6.88 -4.25
N ALA A 149 13.07 -7.79 -3.44
CA ALA A 149 13.90 -8.65 -2.59
C ALA A 149 14.87 -9.54 -3.40
N ASN A 150 14.48 -9.87 -4.63
CA ASN A 150 15.24 -10.70 -5.56
C ASN A 150 16.13 -9.90 -6.54
N ARG A 151 16.10 -8.56 -6.52
CA ARG A 151 16.92 -7.69 -7.40
C ARG A 151 17.29 -6.39 -6.69
N VAL A 152 18.29 -6.48 -5.79
CA VAL A 152 18.72 -5.39 -4.91
C VAL A 152 19.31 -4.18 -5.65
N ASP A 153 19.79 -4.38 -6.87
CA ASP A 153 20.26 -3.35 -7.80
C ASP A 153 19.12 -2.62 -8.52
N TRP A 154 17.89 -3.13 -8.43
CA TRP A 154 16.74 -2.62 -9.17
C TRP A 154 15.86 -1.71 -8.31
N VAL A 155 16.34 -0.51 -8.01
CA VAL A 155 15.58 0.45 -7.20
C VAL A 155 14.33 0.95 -7.95
N VAL A 156 13.16 0.79 -7.34
CA VAL A 156 11.86 1.22 -7.85
C VAL A 156 11.26 2.30 -6.95
N VAL A 157 10.69 3.34 -7.57
CA VAL A 157 10.06 4.46 -6.86
C VAL A 157 8.53 4.37 -6.92
N PRO A 158 7.84 4.21 -5.78
CA PRO A 158 6.39 4.32 -5.69
C PRO A 158 5.91 5.78 -5.58
N TYR A 159 5.26 6.30 -6.62
CA TYR A 159 4.65 7.63 -6.62
C TYR A 159 3.18 7.58 -6.24
N LEU A 160 2.76 8.48 -5.34
CA LEU A 160 1.38 8.57 -4.87
C LEU A 160 0.61 9.64 -5.63
N PHE A 161 -0.48 9.22 -6.25
CA PHE A 161 -1.38 10.07 -7.00
C PHE A 161 -2.77 10.04 -6.37
N ALA A 162 -3.47 11.17 -6.44
CA ALA A 162 -4.83 11.31 -5.98
C ALA A 162 -5.75 11.71 -7.13
N ILE A 163 -6.88 11.01 -7.28
CA ILE A 163 -7.93 11.32 -8.25
C ILE A 163 -9.29 11.48 -7.55
N GLY A 164 -10.05 12.50 -7.95
CA GLY A 164 -11.34 12.81 -7.33
C GLY A 164 -12.51 11.98 -7.87
N ARG A 165 -12.45 11.57 -9.13
CA ARG A 165 -13.48 10.76 -9.82
C ARG A 165 -12.85 9.50 -10.37
N THR A 166 -13.63 8.42 -10.43
CA THR A 166 -13.20 7.16 -11.05
C THR A 166 -13.19 7.33 -12.58
N PRO A 167 -12.03 7.26 -13.24
CA PRO A 167 -11.94 7.35 -14.68
C PRO A 167 -12.41 6.04 -15.31
N ARG A 168 -12.83 6.10 -16.59
CA ARG A 168 -12.86 4.89 -17.40
C ARG A 168 -11.42 4.46 -17.67
N LEU A 169 -11.09 3.23 -17.33
CA LEU A 169 -9.81 2.62 -17.62
C LEU A 169 -9.90 1.87 -18.96
N SER A 170 -8.80 1.84 -19.69
CA SER A 170 -8.65 1.02 -20.89
C SER A 170 -7.39 0.19 -20.70
N ALA A 171 -7.58 -1.11 -20.46
CA ALA A 171 -6.46 -2.03 -20.32
C ALA A 171 -5.67 -2.09 -21.63
N GLY A 172 -4.34 -1.95 -21.54
CA GLY A 172 -3.42 -2.23 -22.64
C GLY A 172 -3.08 -3.72 -22.72
N ASP A 173 -2.25 -4.11 -23.69
CA ASP A 173 -1.92 -5.51 -24.00
C ASP A 173 -1.18 -6.26 -22.88
N GLU A 174 -0.66 -5.52 -21.89
CA GLU A 174 0.06 -6.06 -20.72
C GLU A 174 -0.84 -6.27 -19.50
N VAL A 175 -2.11 -5.88 -19.58
CA VAL A 175 -3.05 -5.91 -18.45
C VAL A 175 -4.25 -6.79 -18.78
N ALA A 176 -4.44 -7.85 -18.00
CA ALA A 176 -5.62 -8.69 -18.09
C ALA A 176 -6.84 -8.05 -17.42
N ARG A 177 -6.66 -7.49 -16.22
CA ARG A 177 -7.74 -6.92 -15.39
C ARG A 177 -7.27 -5.73 -14.58
N THR A 178 -8.21 -4.86 -14.23
CA THR A 178 -7.97 -3.70 -13.34
C THR A 178 -8.95 -3.73 -12.17
N PHE A 179 -8.49 -3.39 -10.98
CA PHE A 179 -9.27 -3.37 -9.75
C PHE A 179 -9.18 -2.01 -9.07
N TRP A 180 -10.33 -1.48 -8.63
CA TRP A 180 -10.39 -0.41 -7.64
C TRP A 180 -10.65 -1.04 -6.27
N VAL A 181 -9.57 -1.27 -5.52
CA VAL A 181 -9.59 -2.04 -4.28
C VAL A 181 -9.83 -1.11 -3.09
N ASN A 182 -10.75 -1.45 -2.19
CA ASN A 182 -10.92 -0.72 -0.93
C ASN A 182 -9.67 -0.90 -0.07
N ILE A 183 -8.86 0.16 0.07
CA ILE A 183 -7.58 0.06 0.77
C ILE A 183 -7.77 -0.11 2.28
N GLU A 184 -8.93 0.32 2.80
CA GLU A 184 -9.27 0.26 4.23
C GLU A 184 -9.56 -1.18 4.69
N GLU A 185 -10.03 -2.03 3.78
CA GLU A 185 -10.38 -3.43 4.04
C GLU A 185 -9.21 -4.39 3.80
N LEU A 186 -8.22 -4.02 2.99
CA LEU A 186 -7.08 -4.88 2.68
C LEU A 186 -6.43 -5.55 3.90
N PRO A 187 -6.19 -4.87 5.03
CA PRO A 187 -5.62 -5.50 6.22
C PRO A 187 -6.40 -6.71 6.76
N THR A 188 -7.72 -6.76 6.58
CA THR A 188 -8.55 -7.90 7.04
C THR A 188 -8.39 -9.14 6.16
N THR A 189 -7.85 -8.97 4.96
CA THR A 189 -7.58 -10.05 3.98
C THR A 189 -6.15 -10.59 4.07
N LEU A 190 -5.36 -10.13 5.05
CA LEU A 190 -3.98 -10.56 5.24
C LEU A 190 -3.92 -12.06 5.50
N HIS A 191 -3.17 -12.77 4.66
CA HIS A 191 -2.92 -14.20 4.79
C HIS A 191 -1.52 -14.55 4.33
N ARG A 192 -1.13 -15.82 4.51
CA ARG A 192 0.07 -16.38 3.90
C ARG A 192 -0.30 -17.05 2.58
N ALA A 193 0.28 -16.55 1.49
CA ALA A 193 0.14 -17.12 0.17
C ALA A 193 1.35 -18.00 -0.16
N VAL A 194 1.12 -19.05 -0.94
CA VAL A 194 2.17 -19.88 -1.54
C VAL A 194 2.29 -19.46 -3.00
N ILE A 195 3.46 -18.96 -3.38
CA ILE A 195 3.71 -18.43 -4.72
C ILE A 195 4.73 -19.33 -5.43
N PRO A 196 4.39 -19.91 -6.59
CA PRO A 196 5.36 -20.63 -7.41
C PRO A 196 6.52 -19.71 -7.81
N PHE A 197 7.75 -20.07 -7.49
CA PHE A 197 8.94 -19.26 -7.76
C PHE A 197 10.10 -20.11 -8.27
N GLY A 198 10.17 -20.29 -9.58
CA GLY A 198 11.15 -21.17 -10.20
C GLY A 198 10.81 -22.64 -9.91
N THR A 199 11.73 -23.38 -9.29
CA THR A 199 11.54 -24.79 -8.92
C THR A 199 10.98 -24.98 -7.52
N GLU A 200 10.80 -23.90 -6.75
CA GLU A 200 10.38 -23.95 -5.36
C GLU A 200 9.17 -23.05 -5.13
N ASP A 201 8.38 -23.40 -4.11
CA ASP A 201 7.29 -22.57 -3.63
C ASP A 201 7.77 -21.57 -2.57
N LEU A 202 7.38 -20.32 -2.73
CA LEU A 202 7.66 -19.23 -1.79
C LEU A 202 6.43 -18.93 -0.94
N GLU A 203 6.49 -19.23 0.35
CA GLU A 203 5.48 -18.80 1.31
C GLU A 203 5.73 -17.35 1.76
N THR A 204 4.75 -16.47 1.56
CA THR A 204 4.92 -15.02 1.74
C THR A 204 3.61 -14.35 2.19
N PRO A 205 3.66 -13.25 2.97
CA PRO A 205 2.45 -12.49 3.27
C PRO A 205 1.86 -11.85 2.02
N ALA A 206 0.53 -11.85 1.95
CA ALA A 206 -0.22 -11.25 0.86
C ALA A 206 -1.55 -10.68 1.35
N PHE A 207 -2.07 -9.71 0.61
CA PHE A 207 -3.49 -9.35 0.68
C PHE A 207 -4.27 -10.08 -0.41
N GLU A 208 -5.55 -10.35 -0.18
CA GLU A 208 -6.41 -10.92 -1.20
C GLU A 208 -7.09 -9.81 -2.03
N VAL A 209 -6.93 -9.89 -3.36
CA VAL A 209 -7.57 -8.96 -4.29
C VAL A 209 -8.13 -9.75 -5.47
N GLY A 210 -9.46 -9.72 -5.63
CA GLY A 210 -10.11 -10.41 -6.76
C GLY A 210 -9.84 -11.92 -6.81
N GLY A 211 -9.65 -12.56 -5.65
CA GLY A 211 -9.30 -13.98 -5.55
C GLY A 211 -7.84 -14.31 -5.89
N LYS A 212 -6.96 -13.31 -6.00
CA LYS A 212 -5.52 -13.49 -6.25
C LYS A 212 -4.68 -12.82 -5.14
N PRO A 213 -3.49 -13.35 -4.83
CA PRO A 213 -2.61 -12.76 -3.84
C PRO A 213 -1.89 -11.52 -4.39
N LEU A 214 -2.02 -10.39 -3.69
CA LEU A 214 -1.19 -9.19 -3.86
C LEU A 214 -0.03 -9.26 -2.85
N TRP A 215 1.16 -9.59 -3.33
CA TRP A 215 2.32 -9.94 -2.51
C TRP A 215 3.57 -9.13 -2.90
N GLY A 216 4.71 -9.44 -2.27
CA GLY A 216 6.02 -8.97 -2.72
C GLY A 216 6.22 -7.45 -2.65
N PHE A 217 6.60 -6.83 -3.78
CA PHE A 217 6.85 -5.38 -3.82
C PHE A 217 5.59 -4.55 -3.56
N SER A 218 4.49 -4.87 -4.23
CA SER A 218 3.22 -4.14 -4.11
C SER A 218 2.65 -4.22 -2.69
N PHE A 219 2.72 -5.41 -2.07
CA PHE A 219 2.37 -5.59 -0.66
C PHE A 219 3.17 -4.66 0.26
N ARG A 220 4.50 -4.62 0.12
CA ARG A 220 5.37 -3.77 0.94
C ARG A 220 5.10 -2.27 0.76
N VAL A 221 4.75 -1.84 -0.46
CA VAL A 221 4.34 -0.46 -0.73
C VAL A 221 3.04 -0.09 -0.02
N LEU A 222 2.07 -1.02 0.07
CA LEU A 222 0.86 -0.82 0.85
C LEU A 222 1.15 -0.74 2.35
N CYS A 223 2.01 -1.62 2.86
CA CYS A 223 2.43 -1.57 4.26
C CYS A 223 3.11 -0.23 4.60
N ASP A 224 3.97 0.30 3.71
CA ASP A 224 4.55 1.64 3.88
C ASP A 224 3.50 2.75 3.91
N LEU A 225 2.46 2.64 3.08
CA LEU A 225 1.35 3.57 3.08
C LEU A 225 0.53 3.49 4.39
N PHE A 226 0.27 2.28 4.89
CA PHE A 226 -0.42 2.09 6.17
C PHE A 226 0.40 2.64 7.34
N ASP A 227 1.70 2.35 7.39
CA ASP A 227 2.61 2.87 8.40
C ASP A 227 2.68 4.41 8.36
N LEU A 228 2.72 5.02 7.16
CA LEU A 228 2.72 6.48 6.99
C LEU A 228 1.54 7.14 7.69
N VAL A 229 0.35 6.56 7.58
CA VAL A 229 -0.90 7.15 8.13
C VAL A 229 -1.32 6.55 9.47
N GLY A 230 -0.60 5.56 9.99
CA GLY A 230 -0.97 4.85 11.22
C GLY A 230 -2.26 4.04 11.09
N TRP A 231 -2.58 3.56 9.88
CA TRP A 231 -3.73 2.68 9.66
C TRP A 231 -3.44 1.30 10.24
N PRO A 232 -4.40 0.62 10.89
CA PRO A 232 -4.22 -0.74 11.36
C PRO A 232 -3.94 -1.67 10.17
N GLY A 233 -2.68 -2.08 10.02
CA GLY A 233 -2.19 -2.95 8.97
C GLY A 233 -0.83 -3.55 9.32
N PRO A 234 -0.35 -4.55 8.56
CA PRO A 234 0.98 -5.10 8.77
C PRO A 234 2.05 -4.03 8.50
N SER A 235 3.07 -4.00 9.35
CA SER A 235 4.25 -3.15 9.16
C SER A 235 5.37 -4.00 8.55
N PRO A 236 6.10 -3.52 7.52
CA PRO A 236 7.22 -4.26 6.94
C PRO A 236 8.32 -4.56 7.97
N THR A 237 8.45 -3.70 8.99
CA THR A 237 9.50 -3.79 10.02
C THR A 237 9.19 -4.90 11.04
N LYS A 238 7.91 -5.24 11.25
CA LYS A 238 7.50 -6.32 12.15
C LYS A 238 7.63 -7.69 11.48
N GLU A 239 7.48 -7.77 10.17
CA GLU A 239 7.61 -9.01 9.41
C GLU A 239 9.07 -9.50 9.26
N LEU A 240 10.04 -8.59 9.22
CA LEU A 240 11.48 -8.96 9.21
C LEU A 240 11.97 -9.61 10.51
N THR A 241 11.15 -9.61 11.58
CA THR A 241 11.42 -10.34 12.82
C THR A 241 10.74 -11.71 12.88
N GLY A 242 9.88 -12.02 11.91
CA GLY A 242 9.37 -13.38 11.68
C GLY A 242 10.40 -14.18 10.89
N THR A 243 10.49 -15.49 11.17
CA THR A 243 11.38 -16.43 10.47
C THR A 243 11.39 -16.15 8.95
N PRO A 244 12.57 -16.08 8.30
CA PRO A 244 12.66 -15.84 6.85
C PRO A 244 11.79 -16.85 6.08
N PRO A 245 11.33 -16.50 4.87
CA PRO A 245 10.58 -17.42 4.03
C PRO A 245 11.34 -18.75 3.95
N ARG A 246 10.69 -19.82 4.42
CA ARG A 246 11.26 -21.16 4.31
C ARG A 246 10.98 -21.59 2.88
N LEU A 247 12.05 -21.82 2.12
CA LEU A 247 11.96 -22.60 0.90
C LEU A 247 11.47 -23.98 1.32
N ARG A 248 10.35 -24.43 0.76
CA ARG A 248 9.86 -25.77 0.99
C ARG A 248 10.61 -26.68 0.03
N THR A 249 11.65 -27.35 0.53
CA THR A 249 12.22 -28.51 -0.15
C THR A 249 11.35 -29.70 0.18
N ASP A 250 10.92 -30.44 -0.85
CA ASP A 250 10.24 -31.74 -0.69
C ASP A 250 11.04 -32.72 0.17
#